data_AF-A0AAU4UIG7-F1
#
_entry.id   AF-A0AAU4UIG7-F1
#
_cell.length_a   1.000
_cell.length_b   1.000
_cell.length_c   1.000
_cell.angle_alpha   90.00
_cell.angle_beta   90.00
_cell.angle_gamma   90.00
#
_symmetry.space_group_name_H-M   'P 1'
#
loop_
_entity.id
_entity.type
_entity.pdbx_description
1 polymer ?
#
loop_
_entity_poly.entity_id
_entity_poly.type
_entity_poly.pdbx_seq_one_letter_code
_entity_poly.pdbx_strand_id
1 'polypeptide(L)'
;MASAKVLVRVLDHGTEVESGVRRPIRLTPDGFAGVAYAGSVYPLRQGDLIDLGGSSWELADCDRFLFTGAEVPYAPVAGEPLEKASGFDVEWHLETNQYGHYVVFNASERVASSLVSALEEADLNVQRWDVSHRPADDGNFYDWFARLRFKGSQAEALALVGAVIAPPSSLAPAVPVTDPTTVRLADAEARIEELLNQLYVATRKGEAAERELAQLRHDLANAEASEHRYRESVALAERHHSDLQEQLAVLRQGLGGMADTAELVKSLADAEELRELALAENSLLLERVRAADSEAAESGARADDLAVQVDALLGRVSELEALETERLRAATAQRPRRGGVIEFLPQAFSRLEFVLDAVDVIANLDSPASMMRALAEIDSGHLVGKDLEGMRGWFEVTKLATGVAGSERLGRIYYKLDGQRVLVSVHIKQEDKEQRRHIERLRAF
;
A
#
# COMPACT_ATOMS: atom_id res chain seq x y z
N MET A 1 -4.15 -0.52 12.96
CA MET A 1 -5.15 0.54 12.69
C MET A 1 -6.47 0.15 13.34
N ALA A 2 -7.25 1.10 13.87
CA ALA A 2 -8.51 0.80 14.56
C ALA A 2 -9.67 0.71 13.56
N SER A 3 -10.54 -0.29 13.70
CA SER A 3 -11.77 -0.40 12.92
C SER A 3 -12.81 0.63 13.34
N ALA A 4 -13.53 1.20 12.37
CA ALA A 4 -14.67 2.07 12.60
C ALA A 4 -15.75 1.31 13.38
N LYS A 5 -16.36 1.98 14.36
CA LYS A 5 -17.41 1.41 15.20
C LYS A 5 -18.64 2.30 15.14
N VAL A 6 -19.80 1.66 15.10
CA VAL A 6 -21.09 2.32 14.98
C VAL A 6 -22.05 1.80 16.04
N LEU A 7 -22.94 2.68 16.52
CA LEU A 7 -24.00 2.33 17.48
C LEU A 7 -25.18 1.78 16.70
N VAL A 8 -25.36 0.45 16.72
CA VAL A 8 -26.30 -0.22 15.82
C VAL A 8 -27.66 -0.39 16.48
N ARG A 9 -28.71 -0.19 15.69
CA ARG A 9 -30.08 -0.58 15.99
C ARG A 9 -30.42 -1.83 15.18
N VAL A 10 -30.83 -2.90 15.86
CA VAL A 10 -31.15 -4.20 15.25
C VAL A 10 -32.65 -4.32 15.15
N LEU A 11 -33.14 -4.43 13.92
CA LEU A 11 -34.55 -4.66 13.59
C LEU A 11 -34.75 -6.12 13.20
N ASP A 12 -35.82 -6.74 13.68
CA ASP A 12 -36.32 -8.02 13.17
C ASP A 12 -37.69 -7.75 12.53
N HIS A 13 -37.78 -7.91 11.21
CA HIS A 13 -38.97 -7.60 10.42
C HIS A 13 -39.59 -6.23 10.76
N GLY A 14 -38.75 -5.20 10.91
CA GLY A 14 -39.17 -3.83 11.23
C GLY A 14 -39.46 -3.54 12.72
N THR A 15 -39.35 -4.53 13.60
CA THR A 15 -39.47 -4.34 15.05
C THR A 15 -38.08 -4.24 15.69
N GLU A 16 -37.83 -3.20 16.49
CA GLU A 16 -36.53 -3.03 17.15
C GLU A 16 -36.35 -4.05 18.28
N VAL A 17 -35.33 -4.89 18.15
CA VAL A 17 -35.03 -5.98 19.09
C VAL A 17 -33.85 -5.62 20.01
N GLU A 18 -32.91 -4.82 19.52
CA GLU A 18 -31.71 -4.43 20.26
C GLU A 18 -31.20 -3.05 19.80
N SER A 19 -30.75 -2.19 20.71
CA SER A 19 -30.19 -0.89 20.36
C SER A 19 -29.07 -0.45 21.29
N GLY A 20 -28.16 0.39 20.78
CA GLY A 20 -27.12 1.04 21.58
C GLY A 20 -25.84 0.22 21.77
N VAL A 21 -25.64 -0.86 21.01
CA VAL A 21 -24.40 -1.65 21.06
C VAL A 21 -23.43 -1.16 20.00
N ARG A 22 -22.21 -0.79 20.42
CA ARG A 22 -21.12 -0.43 19.50
C ARG A 22 -20.53 -1.68 18.86
N ARG A 23 -20.66 -1.79 17.54
CA ARG A 23 -20.12 -2.92 16.77
C ARG A 23 -19.13 -2.41 15.71
N PRO A 24 -18.07 -3.18 15.41
CA PRO A 24 -17.14 -2.84 14.33
C PRO A 24 -17.83 -3.00 12.97
N ILE A 25 -17.53 -2.09 12.05
CA ILE A 25 -18.02 -2.12 10.67
C ILE A 25 -17.10 -3.00 9.83
N ARG A 26 -17.70 -3.95 9.12
CA ARG A 26 -17.08 -4.78 8.07
C ARG A 26 -17.55 -4.31 6.70
N LEU A 27 -16.81 -4.67 5.65
CA LEU A 27 -17.28 -4.54 4.28
C LEU A 27 -17.92 -5.86 3.84
N THR A 28 -19.11 -5.80 3.27
CA THR A 28 -19.77 -6.94 2.64
C THR A 28 -19.15 -7.21 1.26
N PRO A 29 -19.35 -8.40 0.67
CA PRO A 29 -18.91 -8.69 -0.70
C PRO A 29 -19.43 -7.67 -1.73
N ASP A 30 -20.61 -7.11 -1.47
CA ASP A 30 -21.23 -6.07 -2.31
C ASP A 30 -20.62 -4.67 -2.10
N GLY A 31 -19.59 -4.55 -1.27
CA GLY A 31 -18.87 -3.30 -1.00
C GLY A 31 -19.55 -2.35 -0.01
N PHE A 32 -20.68 -2.77 0.59
CA PHE A 32 -21.40 -1.97 1.58
C PHE A 32 -20.89 -2.22 3.00
N ALA A 33 -21.17 -1.28 3.89
CA ALA A 33 -20.93 -1.43 5.31
C ALA A 33 -21.86 -2.53 5.86
N GLY A 34 -21.31 -3.42 6.67
CA GLY A 34 -22.02 -4.51 7.32
C GLY A 34 -21.62 -4.66 8.77
N VAL A 35 -22.52 -5.22 9.57
CA VAL A 35 -22.29 -5.47 10.99
C VAL A 35 -22.59 -6.91 11.33
N ALA A 36 -21.68 -7.52 12.08
CA ALA A 36 -21.83 -8.88 12.60
C ALA A 36 -22.89 -8.95 13.71
N TYR A 37 -23.90 -9.78 13.50
CA TYR A 37 -24.95 -10.11 14.46
C TYR A 37 -25.28 -11.61 14.39
N ALA A 38 -25.35 -12.28 15.54
CA ALA A 38 -25.70 -13.71 15.64
C ALA A 38 -24.92 -14.67 14.71
N GLY A 39 -23.66 -14.37 14.39
CA GLY A 39 -22.81 -15.21 13.53
C GLY A 39 -22.87 -14.90 12.03
N SER A 40 -23.69 -13.92 11.62
CA SER A 40 -23.80 -13.47 10.22
C SER A 40 -23.57 -11.97 10.14
N VAL A 41 -23.20 -11.47 8.96
CA VAL A 41 -23.03 -10.04 8.70
C VAL A 41 -24.25 -9.52 7.98
N TYR A 42 -24.89 -8.51 8.56
CA TYR A 42 -26.06 -7.85 7.98
C TYR A 42 -25.66 -6.48 7.41
N PRO A 43 -26.28 -6.06 6.30
CA PRO A 43 -25.98 -4.78 5.69
C PRO A 43 -26.41 -3.64 6.61
N LEU A 44 -25.52 -2.66 6.80
CA LEU A 44 -25.76 -1.46 7.58
C LEU A 44 -26.44 -0.42 6.70
N ARG A 45 -27.65 -0.01 7.09
CA ARG A 45 -28.45 1.01 6.39
C ARG A 45 -28.31 2.38 7.05
N GLN A 46 -28.70 3.42 6.31
CA GLN A 46 -28.66 4.80 6.78
C GLN A 46 -29.45 4.96 8.09
N GLY A 47 -28.87 5.65 9.07
CA GLY A 47 -29.39 5.70 10.44
C GLY A 47 -28.89 4.57 11.35
N ASP A 48 -27.80 3.92 10.96
CA ASP A 48 -27.06 2.91 11.74
C ASP A 48 -27.91 1.70 12.15
N LEU A 49 -28.69 1.19 11.19
CA LEU A 49 -29.63 0.10 11.42
C LEU A 49 -29.32 -1.13 10.58
N ILE A 50 -29.53 -2.31 11.17
CA ILE A 50 -29.50 -3.60 10.48
C ILE A 50 -30.85 -4.28 10.59
N ASP A 51 -31.23 -5.03 9.57
CA ASP A 51 -32.53 -5.71 9.46
C ASP A 51 -32.29 -7.21 9.30
N LEU A 52 -32.70 -7.99 10.31
CA LEU A 52 -32.50 -9.44 10.37
C LEU A 52 -33.39 -10.19 9.37
N GLY A 53 -34.46 -9.56 8.89
CA GLY A 53 -35.32 -10.12 7.85
C GLY A 53 -34.78 -9.96 6.43
N GLY A 54 -33.64 -9.28 6.26
CA GLY A 54 -33.00 -8.99 4.98
C GLY A 54 -31.91 -9.99 4.57
N SER A 55 -31.18 -9.63 3.51
CA SER A 55 -29.99 -10.37 3.08
C SER A 55 -28.89 -10.34 4.16
N SER A 56 -28.15 -11.43 4.27
CA SER A 56 -27.01 -11.55 5.18
C SER A 56 -25.90 -12.39 4.55
N TRP A 57 -24.67 -12.22 5.06
CA TRP A 57 -23.48 -12.94 4.61
C TRP A 57 -22.84 -13.72 5.75
N GLU A 58 -22.06 -14.74 5.40
CA GLU A 58 -21.25 -15.44 6.39
C GLU A 58 -20.10 -14.56 6.87
N LEU A 59 -19.66 -14.78 8.11
CA LEU A 59 -18.59 -13.98 8.70
C LEU A 59 -17.25 -14.10 7.96
N ALA A 60 -17.03 -15.26 7.31
CA ALA A 60 -15.83 -15.56 6.55
C ALA A 60 -15.73 -14.73 5.25
N ASP A 61 -16.87 -14.38 4.66
CA ASP A 61 -16.93 -13.61 3.41
C ASP A 61 -16.77 -12.10 3.62
N CYS A 62 -16.77 -11.66 4.88
CA CYS A 62 -16.70 -10.25 5.29
C CYS A 62 -15.48 -10.00 6.19
N ASP A 63 -14.28 -10.40 5.75
CA ASP A 63 -13.03 -10.32 6.53
C ASP A 63 -12.42 -8.90 6.59
N ARG A 64 -12.80 -8.03 5.66
CA ARG A 64 -12.36 -6.63 5.57
C ARG A 64 -13.11 -5.73 6.57
N PHE A 65 -12.36 -4.89 7.28
CA PHE A 65 -12.91 -3.89 8.21
C PHE A 65 -12.83 -2.49 7.62
N LEU A 66 -13.85 -1.67 7.89
CA LEU A 66 -13.79 -0.24 7.56
C LEU A 66 -12.88 0.47 8.56
N PHE A 67 -11.94 1.30 8.09
CA PHE A 67 -11.02 2.03 8.96
C PHE A 67 -11.68 3.25 9.62
N THR A 68 -11.22 3.58 10.83
CA THR A 68 -11.70 4.77 11.55
C THR A 68 -11.43 6.04 10.74
N GLY A 69 -12.48 6.82 10.44
CA GLY A 69 -12.38 8.07 9.68
C GLY A 69 -12.77 7.95 8.20
N ALA A 70 -12.95 6.73 7.67
CA ALA A 70 -13.52 6.51 6.34
C ALA A 70 -15.03 6.79 6.34
N GLU A 71 -15.55 7.26 5.21
CA GLU A 71 -16.98 7.40 4.97
C GLU A 71 -17.65 6.01 5.01
N VAL A 72 -18.83 5.91 5.63
CA VAL A 72 -19.53 4.64 5.80
C VAL A 72 -20.41 4.37 4.56
N PRO A 73 -20.13 3.34 3.75
CA PRO A 73 -20.92 3.04 2.56
C PRO A 73 -22.21 2.31 2.96
N TYR A 74 -23.26 3.04 3.34
CA TYR A 74 -24.53 2.43 3.74
C TYR A 74 -25.20 1.67 2.59
N ALA A 75 -25.80 0.52 2.91
CA ALA A 75 -26.59 -0.26 1.97
C ALA A 75 -27.94 0.42 1.66
N PRO A 76 -28.42 0.34 0.40
CA PRO A 76 -29.70 0.90 -0.01
C PRO A 76 -30.88 0.22 0.69
N VAL A 77 -32.00 0.94 0.82
CA VAL A 77 -33.22 0.42 1.45
C VAL A 77 -33.88 -0.58 0.51
N ALA A 78 -34.22 -1.77 1.01
CA ALA A 78 -34.90 -2.81 0.24
C ALA A 78 -36.22 -2.26 -0.34
N GLY A 79 -36.28 -2.11 -1.67
CA GLY A 79 -37.44 -1.58 -2.39
C GLY A 79 -37.16 -0.34 -3.24
N GLU A 80 -36.01 0.31 -3.12
CA GLU A 80 -35.57 1.29 -4.12
C GLU A 80 -34.96 0.56 -5.32
N PRO A 81 -35.49 0.74 -6.55
CA PRO A 81 -34.85 0.19 -7.72
C PRO A 81 -33.45 0.82 -7.82
N LEU A 82 -32.42 -0.03 -7.94
CA LEU A 82 -31.09 0.44 -8.34
C LEU A 82 -31.28 1.39 -9.52
N GLU A 83 -30.89 2.66 -9.33
CA GLU A 83 -30.82 3.59 -10.44
C GLU A 83 -30.04 2.89 -11.55
N LYS A 84 -30.68 2.67 -12.69
CA LYS A 84 -30.07 2.03 -13.86
C LYS A 84 -28.89 2.89 -14.28
N ALA A 85 -27.71 2.57 -13.77
CA ALA A 85 -26.45 3.10 -14.25
C ALA A 85 -26.39 2.76 -15.74
N SER A 86 -26.41 3.82 -16.53
CA SER A 86 -26.70 3.77 -17.96
C SER A 86 -25.37 3.57 -18.69
N GLY A 87 -25.08 2.34 -19.12
CA GLY A 87 -23.84 1.98 -19.80
C GLY A 87 -22.64 1.88 -18.85
N PHE A 88 -21.65 1.08 -19.25
CA PHE A 88 -20.38 0.94 -18.53
C PHE A 88 -19.28 1.55 -19.41
N ASP A 89 -18.66 2.64 -18.94
CA ASP A 89 -17.47 3.20 -19.60
C ASP A 89 -16.23 2.43 -19.11
N VAL A 90 -16.05 1.23 -19.65
CA VAL A 90 -14.96 0.32 -19.30
C VAL A 90 -14.25 -0.15 -20.57
N GLU A 91 -12.92 -0.24 -20.49
CA GLU A 91 -12.15 -0.93 -21.52
C GLU A 91 -12.35 -2.44 -21.34
N TRP A 92 -12.74 -3.12 -22.41
CA TRP A 92 -13.05 -4.54 -22.37
C TRP A 92 -12.67 -5.25 -23.66
N HIS A 93 -12.51 -6.56 -23.58
CA HIS A 93 -12.25 -7.43 -24.72
C HIS A 93 -12.92 -8.81 -24.52
N LEU A 94 -13.25 -9.48 -25.64
CA LEU A 94 -13.87 -10.81 -25.64
C LEU A 94 -12.90 -11.85 -26.20
N GLU A 95 -12.27 -12.61 -25.30
CA GLU A 95 -11.47 -13.78 -25.66
C GLU A 95 -12.41 -14.99 -25.86
N THR A 96 -12.27 -15.68 -27.00
CA THR A 96 -12.97 -16.95 -27.25
C THR A 96 -11.97 -18.06 -27.50
N ASN A 97 -11.99 -19.08 -26.65
CA ASN A 97 -11.10 -20.24 -26.76
C ASN A 97 -11.90 -21.55 -26.70
N GLN A 98 -11.20 -22.69 -26.75
CA GLN A 98 -11.83 -24.02 -26.68
C GLN A 98 -12.64 -24.28 -25.40
N TYR A 99 -12.47 -23.45 -24.37
CA TYR A 99 -13.16 -23.55 -23.09
C TYR A 99 -14.35 -22.58 -22.96
N GLY A 100 -14.60 -21.71 -23.94
CA GLY A 100 -15.76 -20.80 -23.99
C GLY A 100 -15.39 -19.33 -24.20
N HIS A 101 -16.31 -18.46 -23.84
CA HIS A 101 -16.18 -17.00 -23.97
C HIS A 101 -15.79 -16.36 -22.65
N TYR A 102 -14.81 -15.47 -22.69
CA TYR A 102 -14.29 -14.71 -21.56
C TYR A 102 -14.39 -13.23 -21.88
N VAL A 103 -15.11 -12.48 -21.05
CA VAL A 103 -15.08 -11.02 -21.08
C VAL A 103 -14.00 -10.58 -20.11
N VAL A 104 -12.98 -9.90 -20.60
CA VAL A 104 -11.92 -9.30 -19.78
C VAL A 104 -12.10 -7.79 -19.81
N PHE A 105 -11.92 -7.11 -18.67
CA PHE A 105 -12.21 -5.67 -18.58
C PHE A 105 -11.48 -4.98 -17.42
N ASN A 106 -11.24 -3.68 -17.59
CA ASN A 106 -10.64 -2.79 -16.59
C ASN A 106 -11.74 -2.04 -15.85
N ALA A 107 -11.77 -2.17 -14.53
CA ALA A 107 -12.81 -1.60 -13.69
C ALA A 107 -12.44 -1.62 -12.21
N SER A 108 -12.98 -0.67 -11.44
CA SER A 108 -13.01 -0.84 -9.98
C SER A 108 -13.86 -2.06 -9.59
N GLU A 109 -13.57 -2.70 -8.45
CA GLU A 109 -14.33 -3.86 -7.93
C GLU A 109 -15.85 -3.61 -7.91
N ARG A 110 -16.27 -2.38 -7.58
CA ARG A 110 -17.68 -1.94 -7.61
C ARG A 110 -18.28 -1.99 -9.02
N VAL A 111 -17.56 -1.47 -10.00
CA VAL A 111 -18.00 -1.43 -11.41
C VAL A 111 -17.96 -2.84 -11.99
N ALA A 112 -16.99 -3.66 -11.62
CA ALA A 112 -16.88 -5.06 -12.02
C ALA A 112 -18.08 -5.90 -11.54
N SER A 113 -18.43 -5.80 -10.26
CA SER A 113 -19.60 -6.47 -9.70
C SER A 113 -20.89 -6.02 -10.39
N SER A 114 -21.05 -4.71 -10.60
CA SER A 114 -22.22 -4.14 -11.28
C SER A 114 -22.33 -4.60 -12.75
N LEU A 115 -21.21 -4.68 -13.46
CA LEU A 115 -21.15 -5.16 -14.84
C LEU A 115 -21.49 -6.65 -14.92
N VAL A 116 -20.99 -7.46 -14.00
CA VAL A 116 -21.31 -8.90 -13.92
C VAL A 116 -22.81 -9.11 -13.72
N SER A 117 -23.43 -8.36 -12.80
CA SER A 117 -24.89 -8.41 -12.61
C SER A 117 -25.64 -8.04 -13.90
N ALA A 118 -25.20 -6.99 -14.61
CA ALA A 118 -25.82 -6.59 -15.87
C ALA A 118 -25.65 -7.64 -16.99
N LEU A 119 -24.52 -8.36 -17.03
CA LEU A 119 -24.29 -9.47 -17.96
C LEU A 119 -25.20 -10.67 -17.63
N GLU A 120 -25.44 -10.96 -16.35
CA GLU A 120 -26.38 -12.00 -15.93
C GLU A 120 -27.83 -11.66 -16.30
N GLU A 121 -28.24 -10.40 -16.12
CA GLU A 121 -29.56 -9.90 -16.53
C GLU A 121 -29.77 -9.95 -18.06
N ALA A 122 -28.70 -9.89 -18.83
CA ALA A 122 -28.71 -9.96 -20.30
C ALA A 122 -28.64 -11.41 -20.86
N ASP A 123 -29.00 -12.41 -20.05
CA ASP A 123 -29.00 -13.84 -20.40
C ASP A 123 -27.62 -14.44 -20.78
N LEU A 124 -26.52 -13.70 -20.59
CA LEU A 124 -25.17 -14.20 -20.88
C LEU A 124 -24.66 -15.20 -19.83
N ASN A 125 -25.27 -15.17 -18.63
CA ASN A 125 -25.05 -16.08 -17.50
C ASN A 125 -23.56 -16.27 -17.15
N VAL A 126 -23.06 -15.57 -16.14
CA VAL A 126 -21.65 -15.64 -15.74
C VAL A 126 -21.39 -16.93 -14.95
N GLN A 127 -20.42 -17.74 -15.41
CA GLN A 127 -20.01 -18.96 -14.72
C GLN A 127 -19.15 -18.67 -13.50
N ARG A 128 -18.22 -17.74 -13.67
CA ARG A 128 -17.22 -17.30 -12.69
C ARG A 128 -16.66 -15.97 -13.17
N TRP A 129 -16.43 -15.06 -12.24
CA TRP A 129 -15.62 -13.87 -12.46
C TRP A 129 -14.59 -13.75 -11.35
N ASP A 130 -13.42 -13.18 -11.66
CA ASP A 130 -12.30 -13.05 -10.73
C ASP A 130 -11.25 -12.07 -11.29
N VAL A 131 -10.20 -11.80 -10.52
CA VAL A 131 -9.05 -11.00 -10.97
C VAL A 131 -8.31 -11.72 -12.10
N SER A 132 -7.96 -10.99 -13.17
CA SER A 132 -7.16 -11.57 -14.25
C SER A 132 -5.67 -11.54 -13.93
N HIS A 133 -5.03 -12.70 -13.99
CA HIS A 133 -3.59 -12.86 -13.74
C HIS A 133 -2.79 -13.19 -15.01
N ARG A 134 -3.45 -13.22 -16.17
CA ARG A 134 -2.85 -13.58 -17.45
C ARG A 134 -3.21 -12.54 -18.51
N PRO A 135 -2.36 -12.34 -19.54
CA PRO A 135 -2.73 -11.54 -20.68
C PRO A 135 -3.87 -12.23 -21.45
N ALA A 136 -4.76 -11.43 -22.04
CA ALA A 136 -5.76 -11.90 -22.97
C ALA A 136 -5.14 -12.20 -24.35
N ASP A 137 -5.94 -12.72 -25.29
CA ASP A 137 -5.46 -13.12 -26.62
C ASP A 137 -5.05 -11.94 -27.53
N ASP A 138 -5.39 -10.71 -27.15
CA ASP A 138 -4.91 -9.46 -27.74
C ASP A 138 -3.55 -9.01 -27.17
N GLY A 139 -3.03 -9.71 -26.16
CA GLY A 139 -1.76 -9.41 -25.50
C GLY A 139 -1.85 -8.40 -24.35
N ASN A 140 -3.03 -7.87 -24.05
CA ASN A 140 -3.24 -6.90 -22.97
C ASN A 140 -3.54 -7.57 -21.63
N PHE A 141 -3.19 -6.89 -20.54
CA PHE A 141 -3.60 -7.28 -19.19
C PHE A 141 -4.80 -6.47 -18.76
N TYR A 142 -5.81 -7.16 -18.25
CA TYR A 142 -7.03 -6.57 -17.72
C TYR A 142 -7.10 -6.79 -16.21
N ASP A 143 -7.88 -5.98 -15.50
CA ASP A 143 -8.08 -6.14 -14.05
C ASP A 143 -8.91 -7.39 -13.72
N TRP A 144 -9.98 -7.62 -14.49
CA TRP A 144 -10.97 -8.66 -14.22
C TRP A 144 -11.21 -9.54 -15.44
N PHE A 145 -11.70 -10.76 -15.18
CA PHE A 145 -12.30 -11.61 -16.19
C PHE A 145 -13.66 -12.16 -15.71
N ALA A 146 -14.59 -12.34 -16.64
CA ALA A 146 -15.86 -13.02 -16.46
C ALA A 146 -16.02 -14.09 -17.53
N ARG A 147 -16.11 -15.36 -17.12
CA ARG A 147 -16.36 -16.49 -18.02
C ARG A 147 -17.86 -16.66 -18.22
N LEU A 148 -18.32 -16.61 -19.47
CA LEU A 148 -19.73 -16.73 -19.82
C LEU A 148 -20.13 -18.21 -19.97
N ARG A 149 -21.36 -18.57 -19.57
CA ARG A 149 -22.00 -19.86 -19.90
C ARG A 149 -22.73 -19.85 -21.25
N PHE A 150 -22.70 -18.72 -21.94
CA PHE A 150 -23.25 -18.56 -23.27
C PHE A 150 -22.65 -19.57 -24.26
N LYS A 151 -23.50 -20.21 -25.07
CA LYS A 151 -23.13 -21.27 -26.04
C LYS A 151 -23.23 -20.84 -27.50
N GLY A 152 -23.56 -19.57 -27.76
CA GLY A 152 -23.68 -19.06 -29.12
C GLY A 152 -22.32 -18.81 -29.78
N SER A 153 -22.33 -18.16 -30.93
CA SER A 153 -21.10 -17.80 -31.64
C SER A 153 -20.36 -16.63 -30.98
N GLN A 154 -19.07 -16.48 -31.25
CA GLN A 154 -18.27 -15.32 -30.80
C GLN A 154 -18.90 -13.99 -31.22
N ALA A 155 -19.46 -13.92 -32.45
CA ALA A 155 -20.10 -12.70 -32.95
C ALA A 155 -21.37 -12.35 -32.18
N GLU A 156 -22.17 -13.37 -31.79
CA GLU A 156 -23.37 -13.18 -30.96
C GLU A 156 -22.98 -12.76 -29.53
N ALA A 157 -21.98 -13.41 -28.95
CA ALA A 157 -21.47 -13.06 -27.62
C ALA A 157 -20.95 -11.62 -27.59
N LEU A 158 -20.17 -11.21 -28.61
CA LEU A 158 -19.62 -9.87 -28.72
C LEU A 158 -20.72 -8.82 -28.89
N ALA A 159 -21.76 -9.10 -29.68
CA ALA A 159 -22.90 -8.19 -29.86
C ALA A 159 -23.70 -8.01 -28.56
N LEU A 160 -23.95 -9.09 -27.81
CA LEU A 160 -24.69 -9.04 -26.55
C LEU A 160 -23.89 -8.34 -25.44
N VAL A 161 -22.61 -8.69 -25.27
CA VAL A 161 -21.73 -8.02 -24.31
C VAL A 161 -21.58 -6.54 -24.67
N GLY A 162 -21.39 -6.24 -25.96
CA GLY A 162 -21.33 -4.86 -26.46
C GLY A 162 -22.62 -4.07 -26.19
N ALA A 163 -23.80 -4.71 -26.27
CA ALA A 163 -25.07 -4.07 -25.97
C ALA A 163 -25.28 -3.77 -24.47
N VAL A 164 -24.69 -4.59 -23.58
CA VAL A 164 -24.71 -4.35 -22.13
C VAL A 164 -23.76 -3.21 -21.76
N ILE A 165 -22.59 -3.16 -22.39
CA ILE A 165 -21.55 -2.19 -22.08
C ILE A 165 -21.85 -0.83 -22.72
N ALA A 166 -22.35 -0.80 -23.96
CA ALA A 166 -22.63 0.45 -24.65
C ALA A 166 -23.80 1.21 -24.00
N PRO A 167 -23.70 2.55 -23.84
CA PRO A 167 -24.83 3.36 -23.42
C PRO A 167 -25.96 3.30 -24.46
N PRO A 168 -27.24 3.38 -24.06
CA PRO A 168 -28.34 3.37 -25.00
C PRO A 168 -28.19 4.53 -26.00
N SER A 169 -28.20 4.20 -27.29
CA SER A 169 -28.16 5.18 -28.39
C SER A 169 -29.38 6.10 -28.32
N SER A 170 -29.29 7.16 -27.54
CA SER A 170 -30.25 8.26 -27.57
C SER A 170 -29.94 9.13 -28.78
N LEU A 171 -30.84 9.06 -29.77
CA LEU A 171 -30.91 10.00 -30.89
C LEU A 171 -31.24 11.40 -30.37
N ALA A 172 -30.25 12.11 -29.84
CA ALA A 172 -30.27 13.57 -29.70
C ALA A 172 -28.82 14.06 -29.54
N PRO A 173 -28.32 14.99 -30.38
CA PRO A 173 -27.00 15.56 -30.19
C PRO A 173 -27.07 16.58 -29.03
N ALA A 174 -26.97 16.10 -27.80
CA ALA A 174 -26.52 16.93 -26.70
C ALA A 174 -25.00 17.04 -26.84
N VAL A 175 -24.52 18.19 -27.33
CA VAL A 175 -23.10 18.52 -27.28
C VAL A 175 -22.68 18.47 -25.81
N PRO A 176 -21.82 17.51 -25.40
CA PRO A 176 -21.31 17.53 -24.05
C PRO A 176 -20.35 18.72 -23.98
N VAL A 177 -20.75 19.77 -23.28
CA VAL A 177 -19.79 20.77 -22.81
C VAL A 177 -19.05 20.10 -21.65
N THR A 178 -18.09 19.23 -21.98
CA THR A 178 -17.11 18.77 -21.00
C THR A 178 -16.20 19.96 -20.72
N ASP A 179 -16.35 20.49 -19.51
CA ASP A 179 -15.52 21.57 -19.02
C ASP A 179 -14.05 21.08 -19.08
N PRO A 180 -13.12 21.74 -19.79
CA PRO A 180 -11.74 21.28 -20.00
C PRO A 180 -10.96 20.99 -18.70
N THR A 181 -11.47 21.48 -17.57
CA THR A 181 -11.02 21.17 -16.21
C THR A 181 -11.32 19.73 -15.79
N THR A 182 -12.49 19.18 -16.14
CA THR A 182 -12.90 17.81 -15.79
C THR A 182 -12.08 16.76 -16.55
N VAL A 183 -11.80 17.00 -17.83
CA VAL A 183 -10.94 16.13 -18.65
C VAL A 183 -9.49 16.13 -18.11
N ARG A 184 -8.97 17.29 -17.71
CA ARG A 184 -7.64 17.40 -17.08
C ARG A 184 -7.55 16.74 -15.71
N LEU A 185 -8.65 16.69 -14.96
CA LEU A 185 -8.69 16.04 -13.66
C LEU A 185 -8.68 14.51 -13.83
N ALA A 186 -9.50 13.99 -14.74
CA ALA A 186 -9.52 12.56 -15.07
C ALA A 186 -8.16 12.07 -15.61
N ASP A 187 -7.53 12.83 -16.51
CA ASP A 187 -6.17 12.53 -17.00
C ASP A 187 -5.12 12.54 -15.88
N ALA A 188 -5.27 13.42 -14.88
CA ALA A 188 -4.37 13.51 -13.75
C ALA A 188 -4.58 12.35 -12.76
N GLU A 189 -5.82 11.93 -12.53
CA GLU A 189 -6.19 10.78 -11.70
C GLU A 189 -5.66 9.48 -12.30
N ALA A 190 -5.91 9.24 -13.59
CA ALA A 190 -5.38 8.07 -14.31
C ALA A 190 -3.84 7.99 -14.24
N ARG A 191 -3.16 9.14 -14.34
CA ARG A 191 -1.70 9.20 -14.27
C ARG A 191 -1.17 8.98 -12.85
N ILE A 192 -1.92 9.34 -11.82
CA ILE A 192 -1.59 9.03 -10.41
C ILE A 192 -1.74 7.53 -10.17
N GLU A 193 -2.82 6.92 -10.63
CA GLU A 193 -3.04 5.48 -10.50
C GLU A 193 -1.93 4.68 -11.19
N GLU A 194 -1.54 5.08 -12.40
CA GLU A 194 -0.42 4.46 -13.12
C GLU A 194 0.91 4.56 -12.34
N LEU A 195 1.22 5.73 -11.78
CA LEU A 195 2.43 5.90 -10.97
C LEU A 195 2.39 5.09 -9.68
N LEU A 196 1.23 4.99 -9.02
CA LEU A 196 1.05 4.16 -7.82
C LEU A 196 1.22 2.68 -8.15
N ASN A 197 0.71 2.23 -9.28
CA ASN A 197 0.88 0.86 -9.74
C ASN A 197 2.36 0.55 -10.06
N GLN A 198 3.04 1.45 -10.76
CA GLN A 198 4.48 1.33 -11.02
C GLN A 198 5.30 1.28 -9.74
N LEU A 199 4.98 2.10 -8.75
CA LEU A 199 5.65 2.12 -7.45
C LEU A 199 5.38 0.82 -6.68
N TYR A 200 4.14 0.32 -6.68
CA TYR A 200 3.80 -0.96 -6.07
C TYR A 200 4.59 -2.12 -6.70
N VAL A 201 4.63 -2.20 -8.03
CA VAL A 201 5.38 -3.24 -8.76
C VAL A 201 6.87 -3.13 -8.49
N ALA A 202 7.44 -1.92 -8.50
CA ALA A 202 8.85 -1.70 -8.21
C ALA A 202 9.23 -2.14 -6.79
N THR A 203 8.43 -1.76 -5.79
CA THR A 203 8.62 -2.17 -4.39
C THR A 203 8.55 -3.68 -4.23
N ARG A 204 7.55 -4.34 -4.86
CA ARG A 204 7.43 -5.81 -4.83
C ARG A 204 8.63 -6.51 -5.47
N LYS A 205 9.15 -5.98 -6.57
CA LYS A 205 10.37 -6.50 -7.21
C LYS A 205 11.59 -6.30 -6.33
N GLY A 206 11.73 -5.14 -5.68
CA GLY A 206 12.78 -4.87 -4.70
C GLY A 206 12.76 -5.87 -3.54
N GLU A 207 11.61 -6.04 -2.88
CA GLU A 207 11.44 -7.00 -1.78
C GLU A 207 11.74 -8.45 -2.19
N ALA A 208 11.44 -8.83 -3.44
CA ALA A 208 11.73 -10.16 -3.96
C ALA A 208 13.23 -10.34 -4.22
N ALA A 209 13.87 -9.36 -4.86
CA ALA A 209 15.30 -9.37 -5.12
C ALA A 209 16.14 -9.33 -3.83
N GLU A 210 15.72 -8.59 -2.81
CA GLU A 210 16.37 -8.59 -1.49
C GLU A 210 16.32 -9.96 -0.82
N ARG A 211 15.18 -10.67 -0.91
CA ARG A 211 15.05 -12.04 -0.40
C ARG A 211 15.96 -13.01 -1.14
N GLU A 212 16.03 -12.90 -2.45
CA GLU A 212 16.91 -13.74 -3.28
C GLU A 212 18.39 -13.47 -2.96
N LEU A 213 18.78 -12.20 -2.81
CA LEU A 213 20.13 -11.81 -2.42
C LEU A 213 20.50 -12.30 -1.02
N ALA A 214 19.56 -12.27 -0.07
CA ALA A 214 19.77 -12.85 1.26
C ALA A 214 20.00 -14.37 1.19
N GLN A 215 19.26 -15.07 0.33
CA GLN A 215 19.45 -16.51 0.10
C GLN A 215 20.82 -16.80 -0.52
N LEU A 216 21.20 -16.07 -1.58
CA LEU A 216 22.51 -16.24 -2.23
C LEU A 216 23.68 -15.96 -1.28
N ARG A 217 23.56 -14.96 -0.39
CA ARG A 217 24.57 -14.71 0.65
C ARG A 217 24.68 -15.85 1.65
N HIS A 218 23.56 -16.47 2.01
CA HIS A 218 23.56 -17.64 2.86
C HIS A 218 24.23 -18.84 2.17
N ASP A 219 23.91 -19.07 0.90
CA ASP A 219 24.49 -20.15 0.10
C ASP A 219 25.99 -19.96 -0.11
N LEU A 220 26.44 -18.72 -0.37
CA LEU A 220 27.86 -18.36 -0.43
C LEU A 220 28.59 -18.69 0.88
N ALA A 221 28.03 -18.29 2.03
CA ALA A 221 28.64 -18.58 3.33
C ALA A 221 28.73 -20.10 3.60
N ASN A 222 27.74 -20.87 3.15
CA ASN A 222 27.75 -22.33 3.25
C ASN A 222 28.80 -22.97 2.33
N ALA A 223 28.98 -22.43 1.12
CA ALA A 223 30.01 -22.84 0.18
C ALA A 223 31.42 -22.57 0.72
N GLU A 224 31.68 -21.35 1.21
CA GLU A 224 32.96 -20.97 1.85
C GLU A 224 33.28 -21.85 3.07
N ALA A 225 32.28 -22.14 3.91
CA ALA A 225 32.45 -23.05 5.04
C ALA A 225 32.80 -24.48 4.59
N SER A 226 32.23 -24.93 3.47
CA SER A 226 32.51 -26.25 2.90
C SER A 226 33.91 -26.31 2.28
N GLU A 227 34.30 -25.28 1.53
CA GLU A 227 35.66 -25.09 1.01
C GLU A 227 36.69 -25.14 2.15
N HIS A 228 36.45 -24.42 3.25
CA HIS A 228 37.34 -24.43 4.41
C HIS A 228 37.52 -25.84 4.99
N ARG A 229 36.41 -26.56 5.22
CA ARG A 229 36.44 -27.95 5.70
C ARG A 229 37.21 -28.89 4.76
N TYR A 230 37.05 -28.72 3.45
CA TYR A 230 37.78 -29.54 2.48
C TYR A 230 39.27 -29.20 2.47
N ARG A 231 39.67 -27.93 2.60
CA ARG A 231 41.08 -27.55 2.73
C ARG A 231 41.73 -28.11 3.99
N GLU A 232 41.03 -28.10 5.13
CA GLU A 232 41.51 -28.76 6.35
C GLU A 232 41.71 -30.27 6.14
N SER A 233 40.75 -30.90 5.45
CA SER A 233 40.83 -32.34 5.13
C SER A 233 42.01 -32.66 4.21
N VAL A 234 42.26 -31.83 3.19
CA VAL A 234 43.46 -31.95 2.32
C VAL A 234 44.74 -31.82 3.14
N ALA A 235 44.84 -30.81 4.02
CA ALA A 235 46.03 -30.62 4.84
C ALA A 235 46.30 -31.81 5.79
N LEU A 236 45.25 -32.46 6.32
CA LEU A 236 45.37 -33.67 7.12
C LEU A 236 45.82 -34.86 6.26
N ALA A 237 45.25 -35.04 5.08
CA ALA A 237 45.59 -36.12 4.17
C ALA A 237 47.00 -35.98 3.58
N GLU A 238 47.49 -34.75 3.35
CA GLU A 238 48.88 -34.46 2.97
C GLU A 238 49.87 -34.85 4.08
N ARG A 239 49.55 -34.55 5.35
CA ARG A 239 50.36 -34.99 6.50
C ARG A 239 50.42 -36.51 6.60
N HIS A 240 49.26 -37.17 6.52
CA HIS A 240 49.20 -38.63 6.52
C HIS A 240 50.00 -39.24 5.36
N HIS A 241 49.95 -38.63 4.18
CA HIS A 241 50.76 -39.06 3.04
C HIS A 241 52.27 -38.90 3.31
N SER A 242 52.70 -37.79 3.90
CA SER A 242 54.09 -37.58 4.31
C SER A 242 54.56 -38.62 5.32
N ASP A 243 53.74 -38.92 6.33
CA ASP A 243 54.04 -39.93 7.35
C ASP A 243 54.20 -41.32 6.74
N LEU A 244 53.30 -41.70 5.80
CA LEU A 244 53.40 -42.96 5.06
C LEU A 244 54.67 -43.01 4.19
N GLN A 245 55.06 -41.90 3.56
CA GLN A 245 56.31 -41.84 2.79
C GLN A 245 57.53 -42.06 3.68
N GLU A 246 57.55 -41.49 4.88
CA GLU A 246 58.63 -41.68 5.85
C GLU A 246 58.69 -43.15 6.32
N GLN A 247 57.54 -43.74 6.66
CA GLN A 247 57.45 -45.17 7.03
C GLN A 247 57.95 -46.09 5.91
N LEU A 248 57.57 -45.83 4.66
CA LEU A 248 58.06 -46.56 3.49
C LEU A 248 59.58 -46.43 3.32
N ALA A 249 60.15 -45.24 3.57
CA ALA A 249 61.59 -45.04 3.50
C ALA A 249 62.33 -45.88 4.55
N VAL A 250 61.82 -45.94 5.79
CA VAL A 250 62.36 -46.77 6.87
C VAL A 250 62.26 -48.26 6.53
N LEU A 251 61.10 -48.73 6.04
CA LEU A 251 60.90 -50.13 5.64
C LEU A 251 61.86 -50.55 4.52
N ARG A 252 62.04 -49.70 3.50
CA ARG A 252 62.99 -49.93 2.39
C ARG A 252 64.44 -49.99 2.87
N GLN A 253 64.81 -49.17 3.84
CA GLN A 253 66.16 -49.21 4.43
C GLN A 253 66.38 -50.50 5.25
N GLY A 254 65.37 -50.95 6.01
CA GLY A 254 65.43 -52.19 6.80
C GLY A 254 65.58 -53.46 5.96
N LEU A 255 64.99 -53.47 4.75
CA LEU A 255 65.10 -54.54 3.76
C LEU A 255 66.54 -54.80 3.29
N GLY A 256 67.44 -53.81 3.42
CA GLY A 256 68.86 -53.96 3.07
C GLY A 256 69.72 -54.68 4.10
N GLY A 257 69.20 -55.00 5.30
CA GLY A 257 70.03 -55.42 6.45
C GLY A 257 69.59 -56.64 7.27
N MET A 258 68.46 -57.30 6.99
CA MET A 258 67.92 -58.36 7.89
C MET A 258 67.52 -59.68 7.20
N ALA A 259 67.51 -60.76 7.98
CA ALA A 259 67.25 -62.15 7.55
C ALA A 259 65.75 -62.53 7.44
N ASP A 260 64.84 -61.73 8.02
CA ASP A 260 63.38 -61.93 7.95
C ASP A 260 62.76 -61.09 6.83
N THR A 261 63.11 -61.43 5.59
CA THR A 261 62.74 -60.65 4.41
C THR A 261 61.25 -60.75 4.06
N ALA A 262 60.56 -61.83 4.44
CA ALA A 262 59.17 -62.07 4.02
C ALA A 262 58.16 -61.13 4.72
N GLU A 263 58.30 -60.92 6.03
CA GLU A 263 57.40 -60.04 6.80
C GLU A 263 57.61 -58.56 6.44
N LEU A 264 58.87 -58.15 6.21
CA LEU A 264 59.23 -56.81 5.73
C LEU A 264 58.72 -56.53 4.30
N VAL A 265 58.75 -57.53 3.40
CA VAL A 265 58.17 -57.39 2.05
C VAL A 265 56.65 -57.21 2.11
N LYS A 266 55.98 -57.95 3.00
CA LYS A 266 54.53 -57.80 3.19
C LYS A 266 54.18 -56.42 3.75
N SER A 267 54.86 -55.96 4.80
CA SER A 267 54.60 -54.64 5.38
C SER A 267 54.91 -53.50 4.41
N LEU A 268 55.91 -53.66 3.54
CA LEU A 268 56.18 -52.73 2.45
C LEU A 268 55.02 -52.67 1.45
N ALA A 269 54.51 -53.82 1.01
CA ALA A 269 53.39 -53.90 0.07
C ALA A 269 52.11 -53.28 0.67
N ASP A 270 51.78 -53.61 1.93
CA ASP A 270 50.63 -53.04 2.64
C ASP A 270 50.75 -51.51 2.76
N ALA A 271 51.95 -50.99 3.05
CA ALA A 271 52.20 -49.54 3.14
C ALA A 271 52.18 -48.84 1.78
N GLU A 272 52.59 -49.50 0.69
CA GLU A 272 52.48 -48.97 -0.68
C GLU A 272 51.01 -48.89 -1.12
N GLU A 273 50.19 -49.90 -0.80
CA GLU A 273 48.74 -49.88 -1.04
C GLU A 273 48.05 -48.74 -0.27
N LEU A 274 48.36 -48.56 1.01
CA LEU A 274 47.84 -47.45 1.81
C LEU A 274 48.25 -46.08 1.25
N ARG A 275 49.46 -45.96 0.69
CA ARG A 275 49.92 -44.73 0.03
C ARG A 275 49.13 -44.43 -1.24
N GLU A 276 48.84 -45.44 -2.06
CA GLU A 276 48.04 -45.28 -3.26
C GLU A 276 46.60 -44.87 -2.94
N LEU A 277 45.99 -45.47 -1.91
CA LEU A 277 44.67 -45.06 -1.41
C LEU A 277 44.67 -43.61 -0.92
N ALA A 278 45.69 -43.19 -0.16
CA ALA A 278 45.81 -41.80 0.31
C ALA A 278 46.00 -40.79 -0.85
N LEU A 279 46.71 -41.19 -1.93
CA LEU A 279 46.84 -40.35 -3.12
C LEU A 279 45.51 -40.21 -3.87
N ALA A 280 44.75 -41.30 -3.99
CA ALA A 280 43.43 -41.28 -4.59
C ALA A 280 42.46 -40.39 -3.77
N GLU A 281 42.47 -40.51 -2.45
CA GLU A 281 41.68 -39.65 -1.56
C GLU A 281 42.05 -38.16 -1.69
N ASN A 282 43.36 -37.84 -1.70
CA ASN A 282 43.84 -36.48 -1.93
C ASN A 282 43.37 -35.91 -3.27
N SER A 283 43.42 -36.70 -4.34
CA SER A 283 42.95 -36.26 -5.66
C SER A 283 41.45 -35.92 -5.65
N LEU A 284 40.63 -36.74 -4.98
CA LEU A 284 39.19 -36.51 -4.84
C LEU A 284 38.89 -35.27 -3.97
N LEU A 285 39.64 -35.07 -2.89
CA LEU A 285 39.49 -33.89 -2.04
C LEU A 285 39.85 -32.61 -2.79
N LEU A 286 40.93 -32.62 -3.59
CA LEU A 286 41.31 -31.48 -4.43
C LEU A 286 40.24 -31.15 -5.49
N GLU A 287 39.62 -32.17 -6.08
CA GLU A 287 38.48 -31.97 -7.00
C GLU A 287 37.29 -31.33 -6.29
N ARG A 288 36.97 -31.77 -5.05
CA ARG A 288 35.90 -31.17 -4.23
C ARG A 288 36.20 -29.72 -3.86
N VAL A 289 37.44 -29.38 -3.51
CA VAL A 289 37.85 -27.99 -3.26
C VAL A 289 37.62 -27.14 -4.51
N ARG A 290 38.07 -27.60 -5.69
CA ARG A 290 37.87 -26.86 -6.94
C ARG A 290 36.39 -26.67 -7.30
N ALA A 291 35.57 -27.68 -7.06
CA ALA A 291 34.13 -27.58 -7.28
C ALA A 291 33.48 -26.56 -6.34
N ALA A 292 33.83 -26.59 -5.04
CA ALA A 292 33.35 -25.63 -4.06
C ALA A 292 33.82 -24.20 -4.36
N ASP A 293 35.08 -24.01 -4.75
CA ASP A 293 35.63 -22.71 -5.15
C ASP A 293 34.84 -22.14 -6.36
N SER A 294 34.50 -22.98 -7.34
CA SER A 294 33.70 -22.58 -8.51
C SER A 294 32.27 -22.20 -8.13
N GLU A 295 31.63 -22.98 -7.26
CA GLU A 295 30.27 -22.72 -6.77
C GLU A 295 30.20 -21.42 -5.96
N ALA A 296 31.19 -21.18 -5.10
CA ALA A 296 31.32 -19.93 -4.34
C ALA A 296 31.52 -18.73 -5.28
N ALA A 297 32.39 -18.86 -6.29
CA ALA A 297 32.62 -17.80 -7.27
C ALA A 297 31.35 -17.48 -8.08
N GLU A 298 30.60 -18.49 -8.54
CA GLU A 298 29.35 -18.28 -9.26
C GLU A 298 28.27 -17.64 -8.37
N SER A 299 28.13 -18.10 -7.13
CA SER A 299 27.15 -17.56 -6.18
C SER A 299 27.47 -16.12 -5.82
N GLY A 300 28.76 -15.81 -5.61
CA GLY A 300 29.24 -14.44 -5.38
C GLY A 300 28.95 -13.52 -6.56
N ALA A 301 29.27 -13.93 -7.80
CA ALA A 301 29.01 -13.13 -8.99
C ALA A 301 27.51 -12.85 -9.19
N ARG A 302 26.63 -13.82 -8.93
CA ARG A 302 25.17 -13.63 -8.99
C ARG A 302 24.69 -12.68 -7.88
N ALA A 303 25.23 -12.81 -6.67
CA ALA A 303 24.88 -11.94 -5.56
C ALA A 303 25.28 -10.48 -5.83
N ASP A 304 26.45 -10.26 -6.42
CA ASP A 304 26.93 -8.92 -6.80
C ASP A 304 26.06 -8.29 -7.89
N ASP A 305 25.66 -9.05 -8.92
CA ASP A 305 24.77 -8.54 -9.98
C ASP A 305 23.39 -8.16 -9.43
N LEU A 306 22.80 -9.02 -8.59
CA LEU A 306 21.54 -8.72 -7.90
C LEU A 306 21.66 -7.51 -6.98
N ALA A 307 22.79 -7.33 -6.28
CA ALA A 307 23.01 -6.16 -5.44
C ALA A 307 22.97 -4.86 -6.26
N VAL A 308 23.63 -4.86 -7.43
CA VAL A 308 23.60 -3.71 -8.35
C VAL A 308 22.17 -3.43 -8.85
N GLN A 309 21.39 -4.48 -9.15
CA GLN A 309 19.99 -4.32 -9.57
C GLN A 309 19.10 -3.75 -8.46
N VAL A 310 19.28 -4.21 -7.21
CA VAL A 310 18.55 -3.69 -6.04
C VAL A 310 18.88 -2.21 -5.83
N ASP A 311 20.16 -1.84 -5.84
CA ASP A 311 20.58 -0.44 -5.70
C ASP A 311 20.01 0.46 -6.80
N ALA A 312 19.97 -0.03 -8.05
CA ALA A 312 19.37 0.69 -9.17
C ALA A 312 17.85 0.89 -9.00
N LEU A 313 17.13 -0.12 -8.50
CA LEU A 313 15.70 -0.02 -8.24
C LEU A 313 15.40 0.93 -7.08
N LEU A 314 16.17 0.84 -5.98
CA LEU A 314 16.05 1.76 -4.84
C LEU A 314 16.32 3.21 -5.26
N GLY A 315 17.34 3.43 -6.09
CA GLY A 315 17.63 4.74 -6.67
C GLY A 315 16.44 5.29 -7.47
N ARG A 316 15.81 4.46 -8.30
CA ARG A 316 14.63 4.84 -9.09
C ARG A 316 13.40 5.12 -8.23
N VAL A 317 13.21 4.40 -7.12
CA VAL A 317 12.15 4.71 -6.14
C VAL A 317 12.39 6.08 -5.50
N SER A 318 13.62 6.37 -5.06
CA SER A 318 13.96 7.68 -4.50
C SER A 318 13.81 8.83 -5.51
N GLU A 319 14.13 8.60 -6.79
CA GLU A 319 13.88 9.58 -7.86
C GLU A 319 12.38 9.86 -8.03
N LEU A 320 11.54 8.83 -8.04
CA LEU A 320 10.10 8.98 -8.13
C LEU A 320 9.50 9.72 -6.92
N GLU A 321 9.97 9.40 -5.71
CA GLU A 321 9.58 10.12 -4.49
C GLU A 321 9.98 11.60 -4.55
N ALA A 322 11.20 11.90 -5.02
CA ALA A 322 11.67 13.26 -5.18
C ALA A 322 10.83 14.05 -6.20
N LEU A 323 10.50 13.42 -7.34
CA LEU A 323 9.62 13.99 -8.37
C LEU A 323 8.22 14.28 -7.81
N GLU A 324 7.65 13.37 -7.02
CA GLU A 324 6.34 13.60 -6.39
C GLU A 324 6.41 14.73 -5.35
N THR A 325 7.48 14.78 -4.57
CA THR A 325 7.70 15.87 -3.61
C THR A 325 7.83 17.22 -4.32
N GLU A 326 8.55 17.28 -5.43
CA GLU A 326 8.71 18.49 -6.24
C GLU A 326 7.40 18.88 -6.93
N ARG A 327 6.63 17.90 -7.43
CA ARG A 327 5.28 18.13 -7.97
C ARG A 327 4.36 18.70 -6.90
N LEU A 328 4.36 18.16 -5.68
CA LEU A 328 3.56 18.67 -4.58
C LEU A 328 3.95 20.10 -4.22
N ARG A 329 5.25 20.43 -4.17
CA ARG A 329 5.76 21.80 -4.00
C ARG A 329 5.33 22.73 -5.13
N ALA A 330 5.42 22.28 -6.38
CA ALA A 330 5.00 23.06 -7.54
C ALA A 330 3.47 23.28 -7.54
N ALA A 331 2.69 22.29 -7.15
CA ALA A 331 1.24 22.41 -6.99
C ALA A 331 0.86 23.36 -5.83
N THR A 332 1.63 23.41 -4.75
CA THR A 332 1.45 24.41 -3.69
C THR A 332 1.88 25.81 -4.14
N ALA A 333 2.94 25.94 -4.95
CA ALA A 333 3.41 27.21 -5.49
C ALA A 333 2.52 27.77 -6.61
N GLN A 334 1.87 26.90 -7.40
CA GLN A 334 0.95 27.27 -8.48
C GLN A 334 -0.52 27.36 -8.06
N ARG A 335 -0.87 27.01 -6.82
CA ARG A 335 -2.17 27.40 -6.27
C ARG A 335 -2.26 28.92 -6.38
N PRO A 336 -3.23 29.49 -7.11
CA PRO A 336 -3.44 30.93 -7.08
C PRO A 336 -3.58 31.29 -5.60
N ARG A 337 -2.75 32.23 -5.13
CA ARG A 337 -2.92 32.84 -3.81
C ARG A 337 -4.42 33.09 -3.68
N ARG A 338 -5.08 32.44 -2.71
CA ARG A 338 -6.53 32.58 -2.50
C ARG A 338 -6.83 34.03 -2.11
N GLY A 339 -6.85 34.94 -3.10
CA GLY A 339 -7.22 36.35 -2.93
C GLY A 339 -8.61 36.49 -2.32
N GLY A 340 -9.44 35.44 -2.47
CA GLY A 340 -10.73 35.34 -1.81
C GLY A 340 -10.68 35.38 -0.28
N VAL A 341 -9.69 34.79 0.42
CA VAL A 341 -9.71 34.78 1.90
C VAL A 341 -9.32 36.15 2.49
N ILE A 342 -8.37 36.83 1.85
CA ILE A 342 -7.92 38.16 2.25
C ILE A 342 -9.06 39.19 2.09
N GLU A 343 -9.87 39.06 1.03
CA GLU A 343 -11.03 39.93 0.81
C GLU A 343 -12.28 39.47 1.58
N PHE A 344 -12.45 38.17 1.83
CA PHE A 344 -13.61 37.60 2.51
C PHE A 344 -13.63 37.88 4.00
N LEU A 345 -12.51 37.74 4.71
CA LEU A 345 -12.50 37.84 6.18
C LEU A 345 -12.95 39.23 6.70
N PRO A 346 -12.50 40.37 6.13
CA PRO A 346 -13.01 41.69 6.51
C PRO A 346 -14.47 41.93 6.14
N GLN A 347 -15.01 41.20 5.14
CA GLN A 347 -16.43 41.31 4.74
C GLN A 347 -17.33 40.39 5.58
N ALA A 348 -16.84 39.22 5.97
CA ALA A 348 -17.57 38.21 6.71
C ALA A 348 -17.71 38.56 8.20
N PHE A 349 -16.76 39.32 8.75
CA PHE A 349 -16.72 39.69 10.16
C PHE A 349 -16.75 41.21 10.32
N SER A 350 -17.89 41.71 10.77
CA SER A 350 -18.15 43.15 10.82
C SER A 350 -17.42 43.89 11.95
N ARG A 351 -17.02 43.16 13.01
CA ARG A 351 -16.38 43.73 14.20
C ARG A 351 -14.92 43.32 14.34
N LEU A 352 -14.46 42.31 13.61
CA LEU A 352 -13.10 41.81 13.75
C LEU A 352 -12.11 42.61 12.89
N GLU A 353 -10.99 42.98 13.50
CA GLU A 353 -9.86 43.61 12.83
C GLU A 353 -8.62 42.73 13.00
N PHE A 354 -8.15 42.17 11.88
CA PHE A 354 -7.09 41.17 11.88
C PHE A 354 -5.69 41.83 11.92
N VAL A 355 -4.86 41.43 12.88
CA VAL A 355 -3.50 41.97 13.11
C VAL A 355 -2.43 40.87 13.13
N LEU A 356 -1.17 41.26 12.93
CA LEU A 356 0.00 40.35 12.92
C LEU A 356 -0.18 39.14 11.99
N ASP A 357 -0.47 39.42 10.72
CA ASP A 357 -0.58 38.42 9.64
C ASP A 357 -1.64 37.33 9.86
N ALA A 358 -2.62 37.59 10.74
CA ALA A 358 -3.65 36.63 11.10
C ALA A 358 -4.44 36.09 9.89
N VAL A 359 -4.67 36.93 8.88
CA VAL A 359 -5.32 36.55 7.62
C VAL A 359 -4.51 35.50 6.87
N ASP A 360 -3.19 35.68 6.79
CA ASP A 360 -2.30 34.75 6.11
C ASP A 360 -2.21 33.42 6.88
N VAL A 361 -2.22 33.48 8.21
CA VAL A 361 -2.23 32.26 9.04
C VAL A 361 -3.53 31.48 8.81
N ILE A 362 -4.69 32.15 8.80
CA ILE A 362 -5.99 31.50 8.55
C ILE A 362 -6.06 30.88 7.15
N ALA A 363 -5.55 31.59 6.13
CA ALA A 363 -5.59 31.15 4.74
C ALA A 363 -4.78 29.86 4.49
N ASN A 364 -3.78 29.58 5.33
CA ASN A 364 -2.88 28.43 5.22
C ASN A 364 -3.26 27.24 6.13
N LEU A 365 -4.43 27.25 6.78
CA LEU A 365 -4.89 26.13 7.58
C LEU A 365 -5.48 25.02 6.70
N ASP A 366 -5.12 23.77 6.99
CA ASP A 366 -5.71 22.59 6.36
C ASP A 366 -7.15 22.34 6.86
N SER A 367 -7.45 22.73 8.12
CA SER A 367 -8.78 22.63 8.72
C SER A 367 -9.20 23.94 9.42
N PRO A 368 -9.72 24.94 8.70
CA PRO A 368 -10.06 26.24 9.28
C PRO A 368 -11.37 26.24 10.09
N ALA A 369 -12.19 25.18 10.01
CA ALA A 369 -13.55 25.17 10.53
C ALA A 369 -13.65 25.49 12.04
N SER A 370 -12.74 24.92 12.85
CA SER A 370 -12.70 25.19 14.29
C SER A 370 -12.37 26.65 14.60
N MET A 371 -11.51 27.25 13.77
CA MET A 371 -11.06 28.63 13.95
C MET A 371 -12.12 29.62 13.48
N MET A 372 -12.74 29.35 12.33
CA MET A 372 -13.85 30.15 11.80
C MET A 372 -15.04 30.17 12.76
N ARG A 373 -15.35 29.06 13.42
CA ARG A 373 -16.39 29.01 14.46
C ARG A 373 -16.07 29.92 15.65
N ALA A 374 -14.84 29.84 16.15
CA ALA A 374 -14.40 30.71 17.24
C ALA A 374 -14.41 32.20 16.85
N LEU A 375 -14.00 32.54 15.63
CA LEU A 375 -14.09 33.91 15.10
C LEU A 375 -15.54 34.40 15.01
N ALA A 376 -16.47 33.56 14.53
CA ALA A 376 -17.89 33.91 14.48
C ALA A 376 -18.49 34.16 15.86
N GLU A 377 -18.11 33.36 16.87
CA GLU A 377 -18.53 33.58 18.25
C GLU A 377 -17.98 34.91 18.79
N ILE A 378 -16.72 35.23 18.54
CA ILE A 378 -16.12 36.51 18.94
C ILE A 378 -16.80 37.69 18.24
N ASP A 379 -17.05 37.61 16.92
CA ASP A 379 -17.74 38.66 16.14
C ASP A 379 -19.16 38.89 16.65
N SER A 380 -19.87 37.83 17.04
CA SER A 380 -21.20 37.95 17.66
C SER A 380 -21.19 38.55 19.07
N GLY A 381 -20.01 38.79 19.67
CA GLY A 381 -19.86 39.44 20.97
C GLY A 381 -19.82 38.49 22.17
N HIS A 382 -19.72 37.19 21.93
CA HIS A 382 -19.49 36.22 23.00
C HIS A 382 -18.02 36.29 23.45
N LEU A 383 -17.79 36.26 24.76
CA LEU A 383 -16.45 36.11 25.31
C LEU A 383 -16.09 34.62 25.28
N VAL A 384 -15.12 34.27 24.45
CA VAL A 384 -14.68 32.89 24.23
C VAL A 384 -13.22 32.75 24.67
N GLY A 385 -12.89 31.71 25.42
CA GLY A 385 -11.51 31.47 25.87
C GLY A 385 -11.23 32.01 27.27
N LYS A 386 -9.95 32.23 27.57
CA LYS A 386 -9.46 32.61 28.90
C LYS A 386 -8.70 33.93 28.83
N ASP A 387 -8.62 34.66 29.95
CA ASP A 387 -7.75 35.83 30.04
C ASP A 387 -6.29 35.45 29.75
N LEU A 388 -5.63 36.23 28.90
CA LEU A 388 -4.23 36.03 28.58
C LEU A 388 -3.37 36.50 29.76
N GLU A 389 -2.65 35.54 30.38
CA GLU A 389 -1.81 35.83 31.54
C GLU A 389 -0.79 36.94 31.24
N GLY A 390 -0.81 37.99 32.06
CA GLY A 390 0.10 39.13 31.92
C GLY A 390 -0.29 40.18 30.87
N MET A 391 -1.47 40.06 30.23
CA MET A 391 -1.99 41.07 29.29
C MET A 391 -3.46 41.40 29.59
N ARG A 392 -3.69 42.56 30.21
CA ARG A 392 -5.03 42.99 30.62
C ARG A 392 -5.93 43.25 29.40
N GLY A 393 -7.10 42.61 29.38
CA GLY A 393 -8.11 42.79 28.33
C GLY A 393 -7.87 41.98 27.06
N TRP A 394 -6.81 41.17 27.02
CA TRP A 394 -6.59 40.18 25.98
C TRP A 394 -7.13 38.82 26.41
N PHE A 395 -7.76 38.13 25.47
CA PHE A 395 -8.30 36.78 25.64
C PHE A 395 -7.57 35.81 24.70
N GLU A 396 -7.44 34.57 25.13
CA GLU A 396 -6.84 33.47 24.39
C GLU A 396 -7.82 32.31 24.22
N VAL A 397 -8.10 31.95 22.98
CA VAL A 397 -8.75 30.69 22.60
C VAL A 397 -7.67 29.70 22.22
N THR A 398 -7.69 28.51 22.83
CA THR A 398 -6.65 27.47 22.62
C THR A 398 -7.24 26.19 22.06
N LYS A 399 -6.36 25.27 21.63
CA LYS A 399 -6.71 23.92 21.16
C LYS A 399 -7.57 23.90 19.90
N LEU A 400 -7.43 24.92 19.06
CA LEU A 400 -8.14 24.99 17.79
C LEU A 400 -7.51 24.01 16.79
N ALA A 401 -8.36 23.29 16.08
CA ALA A 401 -7.93 22.37 15.04
C ALA A 401 -7.27 23.15 13.90
N THR A 402 -6.08 22.71 13.47
CA THR A 402 -5.34 23.31 12.34
C THR A 402 -5.32 22.41 11.11
N GLY A 403 -5.46 21.10 11.30
CA GLY A 403 -5.33 20.08 10.25
C GLY A 403 -3.90 19.78 9.82
N VAL A 404 -2.91 20.52 10.33
CA VAL A 404 -1.49 20.36 10.00
C VAL A 404 -0.91 19.20 10.82
N ALA A 405 -0.32 18.21 10.14
CA ALA A 405 0.31 17.05 10.78
C ALA A 405 1.38 17.49 11.80
N GLY A 406 1.30 16.96 13.03
CA GLY A 406 2.19 17.34 14.14
C GLY A 406 1.82 18.64 14.87
N SER A 407 0.85 19.42 14.36
CA SER A 407 0.35 20.66 14.99
C SER A 407 -1.18 20.72 15.07
N GLU A 408 -1.83 19.55 15.00
CA GLU A 408 -3.27 19.39 14.74
C GLU A 408 -4.18 20.18 15.67
N ARG A 409 -3.78 20.41 16.93
CA ARG A 409 -4.55 21.16 17.95
C ARG A 409 -3.76 22.31 18.56
N LEU A 410 -2.81 22.86 17.81
CA LEU A 410 -1.94 23.93 18.31
C LEU A 410 -2.37 25.33 17.84
N GLY A 411 -3.53 25.44 17.20
CA GLY A 411 -4.10 26.72 16.80
C GLY A 411 -4.57 27.54 18.02
N ARG A 412 -4.28 28.84 17.97
CA ARG A 412 -4.65 29.83 18.99
C ARG A 412 -5.19 31.09 18.35
N ILE A 413 -6.21 31.67 18.96
CA ILE A 413 -6.70 33.02 18.66
C ILE A 413 -6.43 33.90 19.88
N TYR A 414 -5.83 35.06 19.65
CA TYR A 414 -5.70 36.13 20.62
C TYR A 414 -6.61 37.26 20.20
N TYR A 415 -7.42 37.79 21.12
CA TYR A 415 -8.25 38.94 20.80
C TYR A 415 -8.40 39.92 21.95
N LYS A 416 -8.63 41.19 21.61
CA LYS A 416 -8.86 42.29 22.56
C LYS A 416 -10.04 43.12 22.09
N LEU A 417 -10.93 43.45 23.01
CA LEU A 417 -12.03 44.35 22.75
C LEU A 417 -11.50 45.79 22.68
N ASP A 418 -11.74 46.47 21.57
CA ASP A 418 -11.39 47.88 21.34
C ASP A 418 -12.62 48.67 20.92
N GLY A 419 -13.43 49.05 21.92
CA GLY A 419 -14.72 49.70 21.72
C GLY A 419 -15.72 48.79 21.01
N GLN A 420 -16.15 49.19 19.80
CA GLN A 420 -17.07 48.38 18.97
C GLN A 420 -16.35 47.34 18.12
N ARG A 421 -15.03 47.47 17.96
CA ARG A 421 -14.18 46.56 17.21
C ARG A 421 -13.47 45.57 18.13
N VAL A 422 -12.97 44.50 17.54
CA VAL A 422 -12.22 43.45 18.22
C VAL A 422 -10.94 43.20 17.43
N LEU A 423 -9.80 43.50 18.03
CA LEU A 423 -8.51 43.18 17.44
C LEU A 423 -8.29 41.68 17.57
N VAL A 424 -7.95 41.00 16.48
CA VAL A 424 -7.80 39.55 16.41
C VAL A 424 -6.45 39.19 15.80
N SER A 425 -5.73 38.31 16.47
CA SER A 425 -4.52 37.68 15.95
C SER A 425 -4.63 36.17 16.01
N VAL A 426 -4.17 35.49 14.96
CA VAL A 426 -4.17 34.04 14.86
C VAL A 426 -2.75 33.53 14.85
N HIS A 427 -2.50 32.44 15.58
CA HIS A 427 -1.18 31.84 15.70
C HIS A 427 -1.25 30.31 15.75
N ILE A 428 -0.31 29.63 15.10
CA ILE A 428 -0.10 28.19 15.23
C ILE A 428 1.12 28.01 16.11
N LYS A 429 0.92 27.48 17.32
CA LYS A 429 2.01 27.30 18.27
C LYS A 429 2.89 26.11 17.84
N GLN A 430 4.11 26.36 17.39
CA GLN A 430 5.11 25.30 17.20
C GLN A 430 5.96 25.13 18.47
N GLU A 431 6.48 26.23 19.01
CA GLU A 431 7.28 26.24 20.25
C GLU A 431 6.85 27.31 21.27
N ASP A 432 7.18 27.09 22.54
CA ASP A 432 6.92 28.04 23.63
C ASP A 432 7.64 29.39 23.44
N LYS A 433 8.83 29.38 22.83
CA LYS A 433 9.61 30.59 22.55
C LYS A 433 8.93 31.47 21.50
N GLU A 434 8.38 30.86 20.45
CA GLU A 434 7.68 31.57 19.39
C GLU A 434 6.36 32.15 19.89
N GLN A 435 5.64 31.40 20.72
CA GLN A 435 4.45 31.91 21.39
C GLN A 435 4.76 33.17 22.21
N ARG A 436 5.85 33.18 22.99
CA ARG A 436 6.25 34.36 23.76
C ARG A 436 6.57 35.56 22.87
N ARG A 437 7.31 35.36 21.77
CA ARG A 437 7.60 36.41 20.79
C ARG A 437 6.34 36.94 20.10
N HIS A 438 5.35 36.08 19.84
CA HIS A 438 4.05 36.49 19.29
C HIS A 438 3.28 37.36 20.28
N ILE A 439 3.21 36.93 21.54
CA ILE A 439 2.58 37.67 22.64
C ILE A 439 3.27 39.03 22.86
N GLU A 440 4.60 39.10 22.78
CA GLU A 440 5.34 40.36 22.87
C GLU A 440 4.97 41.32 21.74
N ARG A 441 4.79 40.83 20.51
CA ARG A 441 4.31 41.65 19.38
C ARG A 441 2.89 42.17 19.59
N LEU A 442 2.01 41.38 20.22
CA LEU A 442 0.65 41.82 20.54
C LEU A 442 0.61 42.98 21.54
N ARG A 443 1.64 43.17 22.38
CA ARG A 443 1.71 44.30 23.32
C ARG A 443 1.84 45.66 22.64
N ALA A 444 2.20 45.69 21.36
CA ALA A 444 2.23 46.91 20.57
C ALA A 444 0.83 47.42 20.17
N PHE A 445 -0.23 46.63 20.42
CA PHE A 445 -1.63 46.90 20.12
C PHE A 445 -2.49 46.90 21.42
#